data_AF-A0A0L8BMY5-F1
#
_entry.id   AF-A0A0L8BMY5-F1
#
_cell.length_a   1.000
_cell.length_b   1.000
_cell.length_c   1.000
_cell.angle_alpha   90.00
_cell.angle_beta   90.00
_cell.angle_gamma   90.00
#
_symmetry.space_group_name_H-M   'P 1'
#
loop_
_entity.id
_entity.type
_entity.pdbx_description
1 polymer ?
#
loop_
_entity_poly.entity_id
_entity_poly.type
_entity_poly.pdbx_seq_one_letter_code
_entity_poly.pdbx_strand_id
1 'polypeptide(L)'
;MTNLSIWEFLNERRLEVTPTASKESFLESRLFQMVLSGDAKLPLDLVEEVAELMGCDKHQLFRMAMRQFYDDKAISLFERMLGSPVTDEEQKWLHEIRSAVDGPVSAPSGMAKRLVRALAKPNGSE
;
A
#
# COMPACT_ATOMS: atom_id res chain seq x y z
N MET A 1 4.63 -15.18 -9.38
CA MET A 1 5.34 -13.93 -9.00
C MET A 1 6.14 -14.26 -7.75
N THR A 2 7.45 -14.19 -7.84
CA THR A 2 8.39 -14.41 -6.73
C THR A 2 8.07 -13.43 -5.60
N ASN A 3 7.88 -13.93 -4.38
CA ASN A 3 7.78 -13.07 -3.19
C ASN A 3 9.17 -12.48 -2.93
N LEU A 4 9.47 -11.32 -3.52
CA LEU A 4 10.70 -10.59 -3.23
C LEU A 4 10.71 -10.20 -1.75
N SER A 5 11.87 -10.33 -1.12
CA SER A 5 12.12 -9.75 0.18
C SER A 5 12.15 -8.23 0.10
N ILE A 6 11.95 -7.54 1.23
CA ILE A 6 11.89 -6.08 1.23
C ILE A 6 13.19 -5.42 0.76
N TRP A 7 14.35 -6.01 1.05
CA TRP A 7 15.64 -5.44 0.71
C TRP A 7 15.94 -5.62 -0.79
N GLU A 8 15.51 -6.72 -1.40
CA GLU A 8 15.58 -6.91 -2.86
C GLU A 8 14.73 -5.84 -3.57
N PHE A 9 13.48 -5.66 -3.12
CA PHE A 9 12.58 -4.64 -3.66
C PHE A 9 13.15 -3.22 -3.53
N LEU A 10 13.69 -2.87 -2.35
CA LEU A 10 14.29 -1.54 -2.14
C LEU A 10 15.55 -1.34 -2.99
N ASN A 11 16.39 -2.37 -3.17
CA ASN A 11 17.56 -2.25 -4.03
C ASN A 11 17.19 -2.06 -5.51
N GLU A 12 16.16 -2.77 -6.00
CA GLU A 12 15.62 -2.57 -7.35
C GLU A 12 15.12 -1.13 -7.53
N ARG A 13 14.29 -0.65 -6.61
CA ARG A 13 13.76 0.73 -6.65
C ARG A 13 14.83 1.79 -6.59
N ARG A 14 15.92 1.56 -5.83
CA ARG A 14 17.00 2.54 -5.70
C ARG A 14 17.70 2.82 -7.04
N LEU A 15 17.73 1.84 -7.95
CA LEU A 15 18.30 2.00 -9.28
C LEU A 15 17.41 2.85 -10.21
N GLU A 16 16.10 2.89 -9.96
CA GLU A 16 15.11 3.64 -10.73
C GLU A 16 14.99 5.11 -10.27
N VAL A 17 15.32 5.39 -9.00
CA VAL A 17 15.19 6.71 -8.40
C VAL A 17 16.35 7.61 -8.85
N THR A 18 16.00 8.70 -9.55
CA THR A 18 16.96 9.76 -9.87
C THR A 18 17.22 10.57 -8.60
N PRO A 19 18.48 10.90 -8.24
CA PRO A 19 18.77 11.61 -7.01
C PRO A 19 18.13 13.00 -7.05
N THR A 20 16.98 13.13 -6.39
CA THR A 20 16.35 14.42 -6.15
C THR A 20 17.04 15.01 -4.94
N ALA A 21 17.95 15.94 -5.23
CA ALA A 21 18.75 16.64 -4.24
C ALA A 21 17.86 17.58 -3.41
N SER A 22 17.19 17.06 -2.38
CA SER A 22 16.77 17.82 -1.21
C SER A 22 16.03 16.93 -0.23
N LYS A 23 16.79 16.29 0.68
CA LYS A 23 16.53 16.16 2.12
C LYS A 23 17.42 15.02 2.63
N GLU A 24 18.20 15.32 3.67
CA GLU A 24 19.12 14.43 4.41
C GLU A 24 18.35 13.35 5.23
N SER A 25 17.36 12.72 4.60
CA SER A 25 16.18 12.09 5.19
C SER A 25 16.34 10.58 5.19
N PHE A 26 16.84 9.99 6.28
CA PHE A 26 16.95 8.54 6.55
C PHE A 26 17.70 7.63 5.55
N LEU A 27 17.64 7.83 4.23
CA LEU A 27 18.27 7.01 3.19
C LEU A 27 19.81 7.01 3.29
N GLU A 28 20.39 8.07 3.82
CA GLU A 28 21.83 8.17 4.07
C GLU A 28 22.24 7.59 5.44
N SER A 29 21.26 7.23 6.27
CA SER A 29 21.54 6.69 7.60
C SER A 29 22.15 5.30 7.52
N ARG A 30 23.02 4.99 8.50
CA ARG A 30 23.55 3.63 8.68
C ARG A 30 22.43 2.59 8.83
N LEU A 31 21.32 2.96 9.47
CA LEU A 31 20.17 2.07 9.65
C LEU A 31 19.57 1.68 8.31
N PHE A 32 19.37 2.64 7.39
CA PHE A 32 18.84 2.33 6.07
C PHE A 32 19.80 1.46 5.25
N GLN A 33 21.11 1.69 5.34
CA GLN A 33 22.10 0.79 4.71
C GLN A 33 21.98 -0.65 5.24
N MET A 34 21.77 -0.83 6.54
CA MET A 34 21.53 -2.15 7.12
C MET A 34 20.21 -2.77 6.63
N VAL A 35 19.16 -1.97 6.40
CA VAL A 35 17.91 -2.44 5.78
C VAL A 35 18.15 -2.92 4.34
N LEU A 36 18.93 -2.18 3.54
CA LEU A 36 19.26 -2.58 2.17
C LEU A 36 20.13 -3.84 2.08
N SER A 37 20.91 -4.14 3.11
CA SER A 37 21.68 -5.39 3.22
C SER A 37 20.86 -6.57 3.78
N GLY A 38 19.65 -6.31 4.28
CA GLY A 38 18.82 -7.31 4.98
C GLY A 38 19.24 -7.57 6.44
N ASP A 39 20.19 -6.81 6.98
CA ASP A 39 20.71 -6.94 8.35
C ASP A 39 19.82 -6.26 9.41
N ALA A 40 18.95 -5.35 8.98
CA ALA A 40 18.00 -4.66 9.84
C ALA A 40 16.60 -4.67 9.25
N LYS A 41 15.60 -4.57 10.13
CA LYS A 41 14.22 -4.43 9.71
C LYS A 41 13.90 -2.98 9.37
N LEU A 42 13.04 -2.75 8.39
CA LEU A 42 12.51 -1.41 8.11
C LEU A 42 11.51 -1.02 9.22
N PRO A 43 11.75 0.06 9.99
CA PRO A 43 10.81 0.52 11.00
C PRO A 43 9.48 0.91 10.37
N LEU A 44 8.36 0.50 10.99
CA LEU A 44 7.02 0.69 10.42
C LEU A 44 6.61 2.18 10.34
N ASP A 45 7.13 3.01 11.25
CA ASP A 45 6.93 4.45 11.31
C ASP A 45 7.67 5.24 10.22
N LEU A 46 8.70 4.64 9.62
CA LEU A 46 9.48 5.26 8.53
C LEU A 46 9.04 4.84 7.14
N VAL A 47 8.03 3.97 7.03
CA VAL A 47 7.58 3.42 5.74
C VAL A 47 7.08 4.51 4.80
N GLU A 48 6.31 5.48 5.28
CA GLU A 48 5.78 6.54 4.41
C GLU A 48 6.90 7.42 3.84
N GLU A 49 7.85 7.83 4.69
CA GLU A 49 9.01 8.63 4.28
C GLU A 49 9.84 7.88 3.23
N VAL A 50 10.15 6.61 3.48
CA VAL A 50 10.91 5.78 2.53
C VAL A 50 10.16 5.60 1.22
N ALA A 51 8.84 5.34 1.27
CA ALA A 51 8.05 5.17 0.06
C ALA A 51 8.01 6.43 -0.80
N GLU A 52 7.90 7.61 -0.17
CA GLU A 52 7.92 8.91 -0.86
C GLU A 52 9.28 9.15 -1.53
N LEU A 53 10.38 9.00 -0.80
CA LEU A 53 11.73 9.20 -1.34
C LEU A 53 12.09 8.19 -2.42
N MET A 54 11.55 6.97 -2.33
CA MET A 54 11.78 5.90 -3.30
C MET A 54 10.75 5.86 -4.45
N GLY A 55 9.75 6.76 -4.44
CA GLY A 55 8.71 6.81 -5.46
C GLY A 55 7.91 5.50 -5.61
N CYS A 56 7.69 4.76 -4.52
CA CYS A 56 7.02 3.46 -4.54
C CYS A 56 5.70 3.45 -3.76
N ASP A 57 4.88 2.41 -3.95
CA ASP A 57 3.60 2.30 -3.26
C ASP A 57 3.78 2.02 -1.76
N LYS A 58 3.31 2.96 -0.93
CA LYS A 58 3.48 2.89 0.53
C LYS A 58 2.71 1.72 1.17
N HIS A 59 1.57 1.30 0.63
CA HIS A 59 0.80 0.19 1.19
C HIS A 59 1.49 -1.15 0.93
N GLN A 60 2.03 -1.32 -0.28
CA GLN A 60 2.87 -2.45 -0.65
C GLN A 60 4.11 -2.49 0.25
N LEU A 61 4.83 -1.37 0.38
CA LEU A 61 6.02 -1.29 1.23
C LEU A 61 5.70 -1.58 2.70
N PHE A 62 4.59 -1.06 3.22
CA PHE A 62 4.13 -1.31 4.59
C PHE A 62 3.83 -2.79 4.82
N ARG A 63 3.13 -3.45 3.89
CA ARG A 63 2.86 -4.89 3.98
C ARG A 63 4.15 -5.71 3.97
N MET A 64 5.14 -5.33 3.15
CA MET A 64 6.47 -5.96 3.16
C MET A 64 7.23 -5.69 4.46
N ALA A 65 7.09 -4.50 5.05
CA ALA A 65 7.68 -4.15 6.34
C ALA A 65 7.08 -5.00 7.47
N MET A 66 5.75 -5.12 7.53
CA MET A 66 5.06 -5.91 8.53
C MET A 66 5.45 -7.40 8.53
N ARG A 67 5.71 -7.99 7.36
CA ARG A 67 6.16 -9.39 7.22
C ARG A 67 7.49 -9.68 7.90
N GLN A 68 8.29 -8.65 8.20
CA GLN A 68 9.52 -8.81 8.95
C GLN A 68 9.26 -9.00 10.46
N PHE A 69 8.10 -8.56 10.96
CA PHE A 69 7.75 -8.59 12.38
C PHE A 69 6.66 -9.62 12.71
N TYR A 70 5.77 -9.88 11.76
CA TYR A 70 4.55 -10.64 11.96
C TYR A 70 4.36 -11.68 10.85
N ASP A 71 3.66 -12.76 11.18
CA ASP A 71 3.22 -13.75 10.20
C ASP A 71 2.01 -13.24 9.38
N ASP A 72 1.69 -13.94 8.29
CA ASP A 72 0.57 -13.54 7.43
C ASP A 72 -0.79 -13.58 8.16
N LYS A 73 -0.93 -14.38 9.23
CA LYS A 73 -2.17 -14.44 10.02
C LYS A 73 -2.37 -13.16 10.83
N ALA A 74 -1.33 -12.71 11.52
CA ALA A 74 -1.33 -11.47 12.27
C ALA A 74 -1.50 -10.26 11.35
N ILE A 75 -0.82 -10.22 10.21
CA ILE A 75 -0.99 -9.16 9.19
C ILE A 75 -2.44 -9.11 8.72
N SER A 76 -3.02 -10.25 8.36
CA SER A 76 -4.42 -10.31 7.94
C SER A 76 -5.38 -9.85 9.04
N LEU A 77 -5.06 -10.10 10.31
CA LEU A 77 -5.82 -9.57 11.44
C LEU A 77 -5.71 -8.05 11.54
N PHE A 78 -4.50 -7.50 11.45
CA PHE A 78 -4.31 -6.05 11.43
C PHE A 78 -5.07 -5.38 10.29
N GLU A 79 -5.06 -5.95 9.09
CA GLU A 79 -5.82 -5.42 7.94
C GLU A 79 -7.33 -5.41 8.21
N ARG A 80 -7.86 -6.45 8.87
CA ARG A 80 -9.29 -6.49 9.27
C ARG A 80 -9.64 -5.52 10.40
N MET A 81 -8.73 -5.33 11.35
CA MET A 81 -8.99 -4.56 12.57
C MET A 81 -8.68 -3.06 12.42
N LEU A 82 -7.68 -2.72 11.60
CA LEU A 82 -7.20 -1.35 11.36
C LEU A 82 -7.64 -0.81 10.00
N GLY A 83 -7.98 -1.68 9.05
CA GLY A 83 -8.70 -1.25 7.86
C GLY A 83 -10.04 -0.64 8.25
N SER A 84 -10.51 0.37 7.50
CA SER A 84 -11.90 0.79 7.63
C SER A 84 -12.77 -0.45 7.46
N PRO A 85 -13.64 -0.83 8.41
CA PRO A 85 -14.42 -2.04 8.30
C PRO A 85 -15.31 -1.92 7.07
N VAL A 86 -14.90 -2.59 6.00
CA VAL A 86 -15.67 -2.66 4.75
C VAL A 86 -16.78 -3.65 5.02
N THR A 87 -18.04 -3.23 4.99
CA THR A 87 -19.15 -4.16 5.19
C THR A 87 -19.22 -5.18 4.06
N ASP A 88 -19.94 -6.30 4.24
CA ASP A 88 -20.13 -7.30 3.19
C ASP A 88 -20.76 -6.68 1.91
N GLU A 89 -21.60 -5.66 2.08
CA GLU A 89 -22.21 -4.88 1.01
C GLU A 89 -21.18 -4.03 0.27
N GLU A 90 -20.30 -3.34 0.99
CA GLU A 90 -19.22 -2.55 0.38
C GLU A 90 -18.20 -3.46 -0.35
N GLN A 91 -17.96 -4.68 0.16
CA GLN A 91 -17.14 -5.69 -0.54
C GLN A 91 -17.79 -6.14 -1.85
N LYS A 92 -19.11 -6.35 -1.88
CA LYS A 92 -19.85 -6.67 -3.12
C LYS A 92 -19.72 -5.53 -4.14
N TRP A 93 -19.83 -4.28 -3.70
CA TRP A 93 -19.60 -3.12 -4.57
C TRP A 93 -18.19 -3.12 -5.18
N LEU A 94 -17.16 -3.39 -4.38
CA LEU A 94 -15.78 -3.50 -4.88
C LEU A 94 -15.60 -4.65 -5.87
N HIS A 95 -16.28 -5.78 -5.66
CA HIS A 95 -16.27 -6.91 -6.59
C HIS A 95 -16.84 -6.52 -7.95
N GLU A 96 -18.03 -5.90 -7.98
CA GLU A 96 -18.67 -5.46 -9.22
C GLU A 96 -17.83 -4.43 -9.99
N ILE A 97 -17.19 -3.51 -9.28
CA ILE A 97 -16.31 -2.52 -9.92
C ILE A 97 -15.11 -3.21 -10.60
N ARG A 98 -14.54 -4.24 -9.96
CA ARG A 98 -13.39 -4.98 -10.48
C ARG A 98 -13.75 -5.95 -11.60
N SER A 99 -14.94 -6.56 -11.56
CA SER A 99 -15.42 -7.46 -12.62
C SER A 99 -15.76 -6.71 -13.91
N ALA A 100 -16.08 -5.42 -13.82
CA ALA A 100 -16.43 -4.58 -14.96
C ALA A 100 -15.24 -4.11 -15.82
N VAL A 101 -13.99 -4.40 -15.43
CA VAL A 101 -12.79 -3.93 -16.12
C VAL A 101 -11.75 -5.03 -16.29
N ASP A 102 -11.16 -5.14 -17.48
CA ASP A 102 -10.07 -6.08 -17.79
C ASP A 102 -8.67 -5.54 -17.37
N GLY A 103 -8.61 -4.73 -16.30
CA GLY A 103 -7.39 -4.02 -15.92
C GLY A 103 -7.51 -3.19 -14.65
N PRO A 104 -6.53 -2.33 -14.35
CA PRO A 104 -6.54 -1.50 -13.16
C PRO A 104 -7.73 -0.53 -13.17
N VAL A 105 -8.45 -0.47 -12.04
CA VAL A 105 -9.58 0.45 -11.86
C VAL A 105 -9.05 1.88 -11.82
N SER A 106 -9.46 2.70 -12.78
CA SER A 106 -9.12 4.13 -12.83
C SER A 106 -9.85 4.92 -11.73
N ALA A 107 -9.28 6.06 -11.32
CA ALA A 107 -9.94 6.95 -10.37
C ALA A 107 -11.32 7.42 -10.90
N PRO A 108 -12.36 7.51 -10.04
CA PRO A 108 -13.70 7.80 -10.50
C PRO A 108 -13.83 9.25 -11.00
N SER A 109 -14.40 9.40 -12.20
CA SER A 109 -14.75 10.70 -12.77
C SER A 109 -15.82 11.42 -11.93
N GLY A 110 -16.03 12.72 -12.18
CA GLY A 110 -17.11 13.47 -11.53
C GLY A 110 -18.48 12.83 -11.70
N MET A 111 -18.76 12.28 -12.89
CA MET A 111 -20.00 11.54 -13.16
C MET A 111 -20.07 10.23 -12.38
N ALA A 112 -18.99 9.44 -12.38
CA ALA A 112 -18.94 8.17 -11.65
C ALA A 112 -19.20 8.37 -10.15
N LYS A 113 -18.61 9.41 -9.54
CA LYS A 113 -18.86 9.77 -8.14
C LYS A 113 -20.34 10.09 -7.87
N ARG A 114 -21.03 10.76 -8.79
CA ARG A 114 -22.47 11.07 -8.65
C ARG A 114 -23.33 9.81 -8.76
N LEU A 115 -23.02 8.93 -9.71
CA LEU A 115 -23.71 7.65 -9.90
C LEU A 115 -23.56 6.74 -8.67
N VAL A 116 -22.33 6.56 -8.18
CA VAL A 116 -22.08 5.75 -6.98
C VAL A 116 -22.88 6.28 -5.79
N ARG A 117 -22.92 7.60 -5.56
CA ARG A 117 -23.75 8.18 -4.48
C ARG A 117 -25.24 7.95 -4.65
N ALA A 118 -25.74 7.85 -5.89
CA ALA A 118 -27.14 7.56 -6.14
C ALA A 118 -27.47 6.09 -5.88
N LEU A 119 -26.58 5.18 -6.28
CA LEU A 119 -26.79 3.73 -6.20
C LEU A 119 -26.44 3.13 -4.84
N ALA A 120 -25.49 3.72 -4.12
CA ALA A 120 -25.04 3.23 -2.81
C ALA A 120 -25.99 3.61 -1.65
N LYS A 121 -27.08 4.35 -1.92
CA LYS A 121 -28.10 4.60 -0.91
C LYS A 121 -28.80 3.29 -0.54
N PRO A 122 -29.15 3.07 0.74
CA PRO A 122 -29.94 1.91 1.12
C PRO A 122 -31.29 1.97 0.40
N ASN A 123 -31.68 0.86 -0.22
CA ASN A 123 -33.02 0.69 -0.80
C ASN A 123 -34.02 0.55 0.37
N GLY A 124 -34.52 1.68 0.90
CA GLY A 124 -35.52 1.66 1.97
C GLY A 124 -35.47 2.85 2.93
N SER A 125 -35.29 4.07 2.44
CA SER A 125 -35.52 5.29 3.24
C SER A 125 -36.70 6.06 2.63
N GLU A 126 -37.89 5.48 2.74
CA GLU A 126 -39.16 6.22 2.71
C GLU A 126 -39.67 6.38 4.15
#